data_AF-A0AA41ERU1-F1
#
_entry.id   AF-A0AA41ERU1-F1
#
_cell.length_a   1.000
_cell.length_b   1.000
_cell.length_c   1.000
_cell.angle_alpha   90.00
_cell.angle_beta   90.00
_cell.angle_gamma   90.00
#
_symmetry.space_group_name_H-M   'P 1'
#
loop_
_entity.id
_entity.type
_entity.pdbx_description
1 polymer ?
#
loop_
_entity_poly.entity_id
_entity_poly.type
_entity_poly.pdbx_seq_one_letter_code
_entity_poly.pdbx_strand_id
1 'polypeptide(L)'
;MNKKIIGLTLMAGGLLVGAQVTGYLPTPHKFGSLPVAQAATAETILSGQFSQDRDSTGYSAWNLTSDGVLHIEPGKLPLQSGKASPLNQAISEARDKNIPVKNISFDGHVVAPADSSYLLAELLPTVSGDVYAPQIKNWQNLDVSGVTNMRFFLSNSHQKSIDVSSFDTSNVTDMHGMFAGNYRFIDGVKGIDHLKTSKVTDMGEMFSLYGDNSDTGNPPVDLDLSNFDVGNVIDGVGRFGAPQEPFAQMFQSSGIKTLNLANWQPKAPIKNLFENAVTISKITLGKDIRLINADPDTDSNLSIYTQLDKYADYDGNWINIKDQYLPTDQKTLYTPAKLMALYAPDSISHPTQDETYIWNKKIPQGNPVAIHYVDQDGKTLKEDDSQGGELDTKYTIKPASIAGYEFVKATEGTLTGTLTSNPQQVTLVYRKAPVTPTTPDSSTGSSSTDSTSSPTLETLPALKKGQAITAVKKLGLYRTPNFSNRSREFYYAKQPRIKRPQFVVTGVAQSHAGHKRYLVRDVTPNSKRKGRVGYLTAKSTFIVGTYYQHAPKKVLLLTNVNAYREAALTHQVKHFKRGKILRVKGIVHYHLTTRLVLTNGTYITSNKAHVLAK
;
A
#
# COMPACT_ATOMS: atom_id res chain seq x y z
N MET A 1 -31.74 -15.12 -35.29
CA MET A 1 -32.82 -15.76 -34.50
C MET A 1 -32.21 -16.80 -33.58
N ASN A 2 -32.81 -16.93 -32.39
CA ASN A 2 -32.53 -17.89 -31.31
C ASN A 2 -31.54 -17.45 -30.21
N LYS A 3 -32.18 -16.99 -29.12
CA LYS A 3 -31.67 -16.71 -27.77
C LYS A 3 -30.99 -17.95 -27.17
N LYS A 4 -29.82 -17.75 -26.53
CA LYS A 4 -29.26 -18.70 -25.56
C LYS A 4 -29.49 -18.15 -24.15
N ILE A 5 -30.24 -18.91 -23.36
CA ILE A 5 -30.43 -18.73 -21.92
C ILE A 5 -29.20 -19.31 -21.21
N ILE A 6 -28.60 -18.54 -20.31
CA ILE A 6 -27.56 -19.00 -19.38
C ILE A 6 -28.28 -19.39 -18.08
N GLY A 7 -28.26 -20.68 -17.76
CA GLY A 7 -28.80 -21.22 -16.51
C GLY A 7 -27.85 -20.94 -15.35
N LEU A 8 -28.41 -20.46 -14.25
CA LEU A 8 -27.76 -20.27 -12.96
C LEU A 8 -27.82 -21.60 -12.18
N THR A 9 -26.67 -22.14 -11.82
CA THR A 9 -26.54 -23.33 -10.97
C THR A 9 -26.58 -22.91 -9.49
N LEU A 10 -27.62 -23.31 -8.77
CA LEU A 10 -27.66 -23.27 -7.30
C LEU A 10 -27.34 -24.67 -6.78
N MET A 11 -26.18 -24.81 -6.13
CA MET A 11 -25.85 -26.01 -5.34
C MET A 11 -26.58 -25.95 -3.99
N ALA A 12 -27.44 -26.93 -3.73
CA ALA A 12 -27.95 -27.24 -2.42
C ALA A 12 -27.24 -28.48 -1.87
N GLY A 13 -26.51 -28.34 -0.77
CA GLY A 13 -26.28 -29.42 0.21
C GLY A 13 -27.13 -29.06 1.43
N GLY A 14 -27.87 -29.94 2.09
CA GLY A 14 -27.76 -31.38 2.23
C GLY A 14 -27.73 -31.66 3.72
N LEU A 15 -28.91 -31.92 4.31
CA LEU A 15 -29.01 -32.58 5.61
C LEU A 15 -30.33 -33.37 5.66
N LEU A 16 -30.15 -34.69 5.68
CA LEU A 16 -31.16 -35.72 5.86
C LEU A 16 -31.31 -36.00 7.36
N VAL A 17 -32.53 -35.97 7.88
CA VAL A 17 -32.99 -36.87 8.96
C VAL A 17 -34.40 -37.31 8.59
N GLY A 18 -34.59 -38.63 8.50
CA GLY A 18 -35.78 -39.25 7.95
C GLY A 18 -36.92 -39.46 8.94
N ALA A 19 -38.11 -39.66 8.38
CA ALA A 19 -39.17 -40.49 8.92
C ALA A 19 -40.01 -40.99 7.74
N GLN A 20 -40.26 -42.31 7.69
CA GLN A 20 -41.12 -42.95 6.70
C GLN A 20 -42.60 -42.64 7.00
N VAL A 21 -43.38 -42.36 5.97
CA VAL A 21 -44.84 -42.53 5.99
C VAL A 21 -45.23 -43.36 4.78
N THR A 22 -45.83 -44.52 5.05
CA THR A 22 -46.45 -45.45 4.12
C THR A 22 -47.83 -44.90 3.70
N GLY A 23 -48.15 -44.90 2.40
CA GLY A 23 -49.47 -44.51 1.92
C GLY A 23 -49.59 -44.55 0.40
N TYR A 24 -50.66 -45.18 -0.10
CA TYR A 24 -50.99 -45.45 -1.50
C TYR A 24 -50.91 -44.24 -2.44
N LEU A 25 -50.45 -44.45 -3.68
CA LEU A 25 -50.54 -43.50 -4.80
C LEU A 25 -51.94 -43.57 -5.43
N PRO A 26 -52.73 -42.48 -5.47
CA PRO A 26 -53.74 -42.28 -6.49
C PRO A 26 -53.13 -41.51 -7.68
N THR A 27 -53.64 -41.82 -8.87
CA THR A 27 -53.35 -41.21 -10.18
C THR A 27 -53.27 -39.67 -10.19
N PRO A 28 -52.51 -39.06 -11.13
CA PRO A 28 -52.22 -37.64 -11.10
C PRO A 28 -53.47 -36.80 -11.42
N HIS A 29 -53.97 -36.08 -10.43
CA HIS A 29 -54.80 -34.90 -10.67
C HIS A 29 -53.88 -33.75 -11.10
N LYS A 30 -54.28 -33.05 -12.17
CA LYS A 30 -53.66 -31.79 -12.60
C LYS A 30 -53.59 -30.83 -11.41
N PHE A 31 -52.39 -30.59 -10.88
CA PHE A 31 -52.17 -29.48 -9.96
C PHE A 31 -52.29 -28.19 -10.77
N GLY A 32 -53.27 -27.36 -10.41
CA GLY A 32 -53.30 -25.97 -10.79
C GLY A 32 -52.02 -25.29 -10.31
N SER A 33 -51.58 -24.26 -11.04
CA SER A 33 -50.48 -23.39 -10.66
C SER A 33 -50.57 -23.01 -9.18
N LEU A 34 -49.54 -23.36 -8.40
CA LEU A 34 -49.34 -22.77 -7.08
C LEU A 34 -49.34 -21.24 -7.24
N PRO A 35 -50.06 -20.48 -6.40
CA PRO A 35 -49.91 -19.03 -6.41
C PRO A 35 -48.45 -18.73 -6.08
N VAL A 36 -47.78 -18.04 -7.00
CA VAL A 36 -46.53 -17.35 -6.69
C VAL A 36 -46.87 -16.43 -5.52
N ALA A 37 -46.27 -16.65 -4.36
CA ALA A 37 -46.39 -15.71 -3.24
C ALA A 37 -45.84 -14.37 -3.74
N GLN A 38 -46.75 -13.46 -4.09
CA GLN A 38 -46.42 -12.07 -4.33
C GLN A 38 -45.83 -11.58 -3.02
N ALA A 39 -44.56 -11.14 -3.03
CA ALA A 39 -44.01 -10.43 -1.88
C ALA A 39 -45.01 -9.32 -1.55
N ALA A 40 -45.55 -9.33 -0.32
CA ALA A 40 -46.43 -8.27 0.12
C ALA A 40 -45.68 -6.95 -0.08
N THR A 41 -46.20 -6.08 -0.94
CA THR A 41 -45.65 -4.74 -1.11
C THR A 41 -45.71 -4.07 0.25
N ALA A 42 -44.57 -3.56 0.75
CA ALA A 42 -44.53 -2.89 2.03
C ALA A 42 -45.54 -1.74 2.02
N GLU A 43 -46.42 -1.71 3.02
CA GLU A 43 -47.49 -0.72 3.10
C GLU A 43 -46.95 0.59 3.67
N THR A 44 -47.43 1.72 3.17
CA THR A 44 -47.14 3.04 3.75
C THR A 44 -47.78 3.14 5.14
N ILE A 45 -46.97 3.39 6.15
CA ILE A 45 -47.38 3.52 7.56
C ILE A 45 -47.27 4.94 8.11
N LEU A 46 -46.51 5.82 7.44
CA LEU A 46 -46.42 7.25 7.73
C LEU A 46 -46.15 8.00 6.43
N SER A 47 -46.65 9.22 6.30
CA SER A 47 -46.37 10.06 5.12
C SER A 47 -46.48 11.53 5.49
N GLY A 48 -45.79 12.38 4.72
CA GLY A 48 -45.84 13.83 4.87
C GLY A 48 -45.25 14.54 3.66
N GLN A 49 -45.09 15.84 3.78
CA GLN A 49 -44.46 16.68 2.76
C GLN A 49 -43.43 17.58 3.43
N PHE A 50 -42.28 17.76 2.78
CA PHE A 50 -41.29 18.72 3.23
C PHE A 50 -41.79 20.13 2.89
N SER A 51 -42.16 20.94 3.87
CA SER A 51 -42.67 22.29 3.61
C SER A 51 -42.43 23.21 4.81
N GLN A 52 -42.07 24.47 4.54
CA GLN A 52 -42.07 25.54 5.55
C GLN A 52 -43.43 26.27 5.63
N ASP A 53 -44.26 26.18 4.59
CA ASP A 53 -45.60 26.80 4.48
C ASP A 53 -46.56 25.87 3.74
N ARG A 54 -47.74 25.59 4.32
CA ARG A 54 -48.74 24.64 3.76
C ARG A 54 -49.19 24.93 2.32
N ASP A 55 -48.88 26.12 1.79
CA ASP A 55 -49.26 26.58 0.45
C ASP A 55 -48.10 26.55 -0.58
N SER A 56 -46.90 26.14 -0.18
CA SER A 56 -45.75 26.00 -1.10
C SER A 56 -45.83 24.72 -1.92
N THR A 57 -46.30 24.83 -3.16
CA THR A 57 -46.36 23.69 -4.11
C THR A 57 -44.98 23.40 -4.71
N GLY A 58 -44.59 22.12 -4.79
CA GLY A 58 -43.42 21.67 -5.56
C GLY A 58 -42.28 21.04 -4.76
N TYR A 59 -42.41 20.92 -3.44
CA TYR A 59 -41.49 20.13 -2.62
C TYR A 59 -41.86 18.64 -2.64
N SER A 60 -40.82 17.80 -2.54
CA SER A 60 -40.94 16.34 -2.45
C SER A 60 -41.85 15.93 -1.29
N ALA A 61 -42.77 15.02 -1.57
CA ALA A 61 -43.44 14.25 -0.53
C ALA A 61 -42.52 13.15 -0.01
N TRP A 62 -42.86 12.60 1.15
CA TRP A 62 -42.20 11.43 1.70
C TRP A 62 -43.20 10.45 2.27
N ASN A 63 -42.87 9.17 2.21
CA ASN A 63 -43.64 8.10 2.82
C ASN A 63 -42.71 7.06 3.44
N LEU A 64 -43.09 6.50 4.59
CA LEU A 64 -42.36 5.47 5.30
C LEU A 64 -43.16 4.18 5.21
N THR A 65 -42.53 3.13 4.73
CA THR A 65 -43.14 1.81 4.56
C THR A 65 -42.87 0.89 5.75
N SER A 66 -43.71 -0.14 5.90
CA SER A 66 -43.67 -1.09 7.03
C SER A 66 -42.38 -1.91 7.15
N ASP A 67 -41.58 -2.00 6.09
CA ASP A 67 -40.25 -2.61 6.11
C ASP A 67 -39.14 -1.67 6.63
N GLY A 68 -39.45 -0.39 6.80
CA GLY A 68 -38.57 0.65 7.36
C GLY A 68 -37.83 1.47 6.30
N VAL A 69 -38.39 1.64 5.10
CA VAL A 69 -37.82 2.50 4.05
C VAL A 69 -38.53 3.84 4.04
N LEU A 70 -37.78 4.93 4.23
CA LEU A 70 -38.26 6.30 4.01
C LEU A 70 -38.05 6.65 2.53
N HIS A 71 -39.14 6.62 1.79
CA HIS A 71 -39.21 6.99 0.38
C HIS A 71 -39.33 8.51 0.25
N ILE A 72 -38.44 9.11 -0.53
CA ILE A 72 -38.46 10.51 -0.92
C ILE A 72 -38.92 10.57 -2.37
N GLU A 73 -40.12 11.12 -2.57
CA GLU A 73 -40.77 11.15 -3.87
C GLU A 73 -40.17 12.22 -4.79
N PRO A 74 -40.33 12.10 -6.12
CA PRO A 74 -39.87 13.10 -7.07
C PRO A 74 -40.36 14.51 -6.71
N GLY A 75 -39.47 15.50 -6.82
CA GLY A 75 -39.75 16.87 -6.38
C GLY A 75 -38.50 17.61 -5.93
N LYS A 76 -38.68 18.77 -5.31
CA LYS A 76 -37.57 19.55 -4.75
C LYS A 76 -37.44 19.32 -3.25
N LEU A 77 -36.22 19.21 -2.74
CA LEU A 77 -36.01 19.28 -1.29
C LEU A 77 -35.99 20.75 -0.83
N PRO A 78 -36.51 21.06 0.38
CA PRO A 78 -36.51 22.41 0.89
C PRO A 78 -35.12 22.87 1.32
N LEU A 79 -34.94 24.19 1.37
CA LEU A 79 -33.83 24.79 2.10
C LEU A 79 -33.98 24.50 3.60
N GLN A 80 -32.85 24.25 4.27
CA GLN A 80 -32.81 24.14 5.73
C GLN A 80 -32.73 25.54 6.37
N SER A 81 -33.47 25.76 7.46
CA SER A 81 -33.12 26.80 8.44
C SER A 81 -32.30 26.17 9.57
N GLY A 82 -30.98 26.33 9.55
CA GLY A 82 -30.08 25.85 10.63
C GLY A 82 -29.12 24.73 10.21
N LYS A 83 -28.61 23.97 11.18
CA LYS A 83 -27.54 22.95 11.03
C LYS A 83 -28.06 21.51 11.10
N ALA A 84 -29.15 21.18 10.41
CA ALA A 84 -29.69 19.81 10.39
C ALA A 84 -30.12 19.42 8.96
N SER A 85 -30.44 18.16 8.70
CA SER A 85 -31.05 17.74 7.44
C SER A 85 -32.56 17.98 7.46
N PRO A 86 -33.20 18.33 6.32
CA PRO A 86 -34.67 18.41 6.25
C PRO A 86 -35.31 17.02 6.39
N LEU A 87 -34.54 15.95 6.10
CA LEU A 87 -34.99 14.58 6.28
C LEU A 87 -35.14 14.21 7.77
N ASN A 88 -34.47 14.94 8.68
CA ASN A 88 -34.62 14.72 10.12
C ASN A 88 -36.02 15.02 10.65
N GLN A 89 -36.85 15.78 9.90
CA GLN A 89 -38.26 15.93 10.22
C GLN A 89 -38.96 14.56 10.17
N ALA A 90 -38.94 13.89 9.01
CA ALA A 90 -39.58 12.59 8.83
C ALA A 90 -38.99 11.51 9.75
N ILE A 91 -37.67 11.52 9.94
CA ILE A 91 -36.96 10.60 10.85
C ILE A 91 -37.40 10.82 12.31
N SER A 92 -37.54 12.07 12.74
CA SER A 92 -37.99 12.40 14.10
C SER A 92 -39.44 12.01 14.32
N GLU A 93 -40.32 12.28 13.34
CA GLU A 93 -41.73 11.85 13.42
C GLU A 93 -41.87 10.32 13.51
N ALA A 94 -41.03 9.57 12.79
CA ALA A 94 -40.97 8.11 12.90
C ALA A 94 -40.46 7.66 14.28
N ARG A 95 -39.39 8.28 14.78
CA ARG A 95 -38.83 8.02 16.12
C ARG A 95 -39.84 8.25 17.23
N ASP A 96 -40.58 9.35 17.19
CA ASP A 96 -41.58 9.70 18.22
C ASP A 96 -42.74 8.69 18.25
N LYS A 97 -42.93 7.93 17.17
CA LYS A 97 -43.87 6.81 17.06
C LYS A 97 -43.21 5.43 17.26
N ASN A 98 -41.93 5.39 17.64
CA ASN A 98 -41.13 4.19 17.80
C ASN A 98 -41.06 3.31 16.53
N ILE A 99 -41.04 3.95 15.35
CA ILE A 99 -40.93 3.30 14.04
C ILE A 99 -39.48 3.41 13.55
N PRO A 100 -38.77 2.29 13.33
CA PRO A 100 -37.39 2.34 12.88
C PRO A 100 -37.29 2.68 11.39
N VAL A 101 -36.48 3.69 11.04
CA VAL A 101 -36.11 3.99 9.66
C VAL A 101 -34.77 3.32 9.37
N LYS A 102 -34.76 2.30 8.51
CA LYS A 102 -33.56 1.52 8.17
C LYS A 102 -32.84 2.07 6.95
N ASN A 103 -33.60 2.53 5.96
CA ASN A 103 -33.07 3.08 4.72
C ASN A 103 -33.82 4.34 4.32
N ILE A 104 -33.14 5.21 3.58
CA ILE A 104 -33.74 6.33 2.86
C ILE A 104 -33.58 6.03 1.37
N SER A 105 -34.65 6.16 0.58
CA SER A 105 -34.62 5.94 -0.87
C SER A 105 -35.08 7.20 -1.60
N PHE A 106 -34.31 7.67 -2.58
CA PHE A 106 -34.78 8.65 -3.55
C PHE A 106 -35.47 7.92 -4.71
N ASP A 107 -36.79 8.09 -4.87
CA ASP A 107 -37.63 7.22 -5.71
C ASP A 107 -37.86 7.72 -7.14
N GLY A 108 -37.15 8.76 -7.54
CA GLY A 108 -37.12 9.28 -8.91
C GLY A 108 -36.36 10.60 -8.90
N HIS A 109 -36.66 11.51 -9.81
CA HIS A 109 -35.90 12.75 -9.89
C HIS A 109 -36.16 13.69 -8.69
N VAL A 110 -35.24 13.71 -7.74
CA VAL A 110 -35.28 14.55 -6.53
C VAL A 110 -34.22 15.64 -6.67
N VAL A 111 -34.62 16.90 -6.59
CA VAL A 111 -33.76 18.06 -6.85
C VAL A 111 -33.31 18.69 -5.54
N ALA A 112 -32.00 18.81 -5.36
CA ALA A 112 -31.41 19.51 -4.22
C ALA A 112 -31.45 21.04 -4.42
N PRO A 113 -31.69 21.84 -3.37
CA PRO A 113 -31.71 23.29 -3.48
C PRO A 113 -30.29 23.88 -3.69
N ALA A 114 -30.19 25.09 -4.26
CA ALA A 114 -28.90 25.73 -4.57
C ALA A 114 -27.97 25.82 -3.34
N ASP A 115 -28.54 26.15 -2.18
CA ASP A 115 -27.88 25.96 -0.89
C ASP A 115 -28.33 24.62 -0.29
N SER A 116 -27.47 23.60 -0.44
CA SER A 116 -27.69 22.27 0.12
C SER A 116 -26.84 22.03 1.36
N SER A 117 -26.48 23.08 2.09
CA SER A 117 -25.74 22.90 3.33
C SER A 117 -26.52 22.00 4.30
N TYR A 118 -25.81 21.05 4.93
CA TYR A 118 -26.38 20.05 5.84
C TYR A 118 -27.47 19.13 5.27
N LEU A 119 -27.71 19.08 3.95
CA LEU A 119 -28.87 18.39 3.35
C LEU A 119 -28.99 16.92 3.77
N LEU A 120 -27.88 16.19 3.87
CA LEU A 120 -27.80 14.79 4.28
C LEU A 120 -26.95 14.60 5.54
N ALA A 121 -26.83 15.67 6.34
CA ALA A 121 -26.06 15.67 7.57
C ALA A 121 -26.86 15.14 8.76
N GLU A 122 -26.15 14.63 9.76
CA GLU A 122 -26.69 14.28 11.08
C GLU A 122 -27.98 13.47 11.00
N LEU A 123 -27.99 12.42 10.17
CA LEU A 123 -29.13 11.52 10.05
C LEU A 123 -29.22 10.66 11.32
N LEU A 124 -29.87 11.20 12.35
CA LEU A 124 -29.89 10.60 13.69
C LEU A 124 -30.58 9.23 13.69
N PRO A 125 -30.12 8.25 14.50
CA PRO A 125 -30.80 6.96 14.62
C PRO A 125 -32.23 7.11 15.17
N THR A 126 -33.15 6.28 14.68
CA THR A 126 -34.57 6.31 15.07
C THR A 126 -34.91 5.64 16.39
N VAL A 127 -33.97 4.93 17.04
CA VAL A 127 -34.21 4.25 18.33
C VAL A 127 -33.01 4.47 19.24
N SER A 128 -33.27 4.87 20.49
CA SER A 128 -32.24 5.00 21.53
C SER A 128 -31.56 3.64 21.76
N GLY A 129 -30.27 3.53 21.42
CA GLY A 129 -29.48 2.30 21.51
C GLY A 129 -29.09 1.68 20.17
N ASP A 130 -29.73 2.10 19.06
CA ASP A 130 -29.27 1.76 17.72
C ASP A 130 -28.09 2.66 17.31
N VAL A 131 -26.98 2.02 16.97
CA VAL A 131 -25.72 2.71 16.57
C VAL A 131 -25.73 3.08 15.07
N TYR A 132 -26.78 2.73 14.33
CA TYR A 132 -26.82 2.82 12.87
C TYR A 132 -27.85 3.85 12.38
N ALA A 133 -27.37 4.88 11.68
CA ALA A 133 -28.21 5.79 10.92
C ALA A 133 -28.88 5.07 9.73
N PRO A 134 -30.03 5.58 9.25
CA PRO A 134 -30.63 5.13 8.00
C PRO A 134 -29.63 5.15 6.84
N GLN A 135 -29.55 4.07 6.07
CA GLN A 135 -28.64 4.01 4.91
C GLN A 135 -29.32 4.54 3.66
N ILE A 136 -28.66 5.44 2.93
CA ILE A 136 -29.20 6.04 1.71
C ILE A 136 -29.04 5.06 0.54
N LYS A 137 -30.09 4.97 -0.26
CA LYS A 137 -30.20 4.20 -1.51
C LYS A 137 -30.57 5.13 -2.64
N ASN A 138 -30.27 4.66 -3.86
CA ASN A 138 -30.59 5.37 -5.09
C ASN A 138 -29.99 6.78 -5.18
N TRP A 139 -28.71 6.93 -4.82
CA TRP A 139 -27.96 8.19 -4.89
C TRP A 139 -28.04 8.88 -6.26
N GLN A 140 -28.14 8.09 -7.34
CA GLN A 140 -28.26 8.58 -8.72
C GLN A 140 -29.52 9.38 -9.01
N ASN A 141 -30.52 9.31 -8.13
CA ASN A 141 -31.80 9.98 -8.27
C ASN A 141 -31.80 11.38 -7.62
N LEU A 142 -30.76 11.71 -6.83
CA LEU A 142 -30.56 13.04 -6.27
C LEU A 142 -29.80 13.92 -7.27
N ASP A 143 -30.51 14.87 -7.88
CA ASP A 143 -29.95 15.88 -8.76
C ASP A 143 -29.34 17.03 -7.95
N VAL A 144 -28.01 17.14 -8.04
CA VAL A 144 -27.21 18.21 -7.41
C VAL A 144 -26.62 19.18 -8.44
N SER A 145 -27.01 19.11 -9.71
CA SER A 145 -26.43 19.90 -10.80
C SER A 145 -26.62 21.42 -10.62
N GLY A 146 -27.69 21.82 -9.91
CA GLY A 146 -27.97 23.22 -9.56
C GLY A 146 -27.36 23.70 -8.24
N VAL A 147 -26.64 22.84 -7.51
CA VAL A 147 -26.11 23.16 -6.17
C VAL A 147 -24.86 24.02 -6.28
N THR A 148 -24.81 25.10 -5.49
CA THR A 148 -23.63 25.98 -5.36
C THR A 148 -22.95 25.85 -4.00
N ASN A 149 -23.68 25.46 -2.96
CA ASN A 149 -23.16 25.30 -1.60
C ASN A 149 -23.42 23.88 -1.07
N MET A 150 -22.35 23.13 -0.77
CA MET A 150 -22.36 21.78 -0.17
C MET A 150 -21.70 21.74 1.21
N ARG A 151 -21.69 22.86 1.95
CA ARG A 151 -21.15 22.90 3.32
C ARG A 151 -21.80 21.82 4.18
N PHE A 152 -20.99 20.97 4.79
CA PHE A 152 -21.45 19.89 5.67
C PHE A 152 -22.50 18.96 5.05
N PHE A 153 -22.60 18.87 3.72
CA PHE A 153 -23.68 18.18 3.02
C PHE A 153 -23.93 16.74 3.51
N LEU A 154 -22.88 15.99 3.85
CA LEU A 154 -22.92 14.63 4.41
C LEU A 154 -22.26 14.54 5.80
N SER A 155 -22.14 15.66 6.53
CA SER A 155 -21.46 15.68 7.82
C SER A 155 -22.19 14.80 8.85
N ASN A 156 -21.47 13.96 9.60
CA ASN A 156 -22.03 13.02 10.57
C ASN A 156 -23.23 12.23 10.00
N SER A 157 -23.17 11.79 8.75
CA SER A 157 -24.26 11.04 8.10
C SER A 157 -24.28 9.55 8.46
N HIS A 158 -23.19 9.04 9.05
CA HIS A 158 -22.99 7.64 9.47
C HIS A 158 -23.28 6.60 8.38
N GLN A 159 -23.09 6.95 7.11
CA GLN A 159 -23.24 6.03 5.98
C GLN A 159 -22.08 5.02 5.95
N LYS A 160 -22.38 3.74 5.65
CA LYS A 160 -21.36 2.69 5.47
C LYS A 160 -20.60 2.83 4.15
N SER A 161 -21.32 3.29 3.13
CA SER A 161 -20.82 3.56 1.78
C SER A 161 -21.48 4.84 1.31
N ILE A 162 -20.69 5.73 0.72
CA ILE A 162 -21.17 6.95 0.07
C ILE A 162 -20.94 6.79 -1.44
N ASP A 163 -21.96 7.04 -2.25
CA ASP A 163 -21.85 6.99 -3.72
C ASP A 163 -22.20 8.35 -4.31
N VAL A 164 -21.18 9.09 -4.72
CA VAL A 164 -21.29 10.41 -5.37
C VAL A 164 -21.02 10.33 -6.87
N SER A 165 -20.99 9.12 -7.45
CA SER A 165 -20.60 8.93 -8.85
C SER A 165 -21.50 9.61 -9.89
N SER A 166 -22.74 9.94 -9.49
CA SER A 166 -23.74 10.65 -10.30
C SER A 166 -23.76 12.16 -10.09
N PHE A 167 -22.99 12.70 -9.13
CA PHE A 167 -23.08 14.10 -8.75
C PHE A 167 -22.39 15.00 -9.78
N ASP A 168 -23.15 15.91 -10.40
CA ASP A 168 -22.56 17.00 -11.18
C ASP A 168 -22.26 18.20 -10.27
N THR A 169 -21.05 18.26 -9.72
CA THR A 169 -20.63 19.37 -8.85
C THR A 169 -20.04 20.56 -9.59
N SER A 170 -20.25 20.68 -10.91
CA SER A 170 -19.66 21.75 -11.75
C SER A 170 -20.03 23.17 -11.35
N ASN A 171 -21.06 23.35 -10.53
CA ASN A 171 -21.51 24.65 -10.02
C ASN A 171 -21.18 24.90 -8.54
N VAL A 172 -20.63 23.91 -7.84
CA VAL A 172 -20.33 24.00 -6.41
C VAL A 172 -19.11 24.90 -6.19
N THR A 173 -19.27 25.87 -5.28
CA THR A 173 -18.20 26.78 -4.85
C THR A 173 -17.73 26.52 -3.43
N ASP A 174 -18.51 25.82 -2.61
CA ASP A 174 -18.18 25.53 -1.21
C ASP A 174 -18.43 24.05 -0.88
N MET A 175 -17.38 23.34 -0.46
CA MET A 175 -17.39 21.94 -0.04
C MET A 175 -16.88 21.76 1.41
N HIS A 176 -16.86 22.83 2.20
CA HIS A 176 -16.37 22.79 3.57
C HIS A 176 -17.10 21.72 4.39
N GLY A 177 -16.37 20.83 5.04
CA GLY A 177 -16.93 19.80 5.90
C GLY A 177 -17.84 18.79 5.20
N MET A 178 -17.83 18.70 3.86
CA MET A 178 -18.79 17.87 3.11
C MET A 178 -18.90 16.44 3.65
N PHE A 179 -17.78 15.81 4.04
CA PHE A 179 -17.73 14.46 4.60
C PHE A 179 -17.28 14.44 6.08
N ALA A 180 -17.33 15.57 6.79
CA ALA A 180 -16.84 15.68 8.16
C ALA A 180 -17.57 14.73 9.13
N GLY A 181 -16.87 14.23 10.15
CA GLY A 181 -17.44 13.44 11.23
C GLY A 181 -17.96 12.04 10.83
N ASN A 182 -17.76 11.61 9.59
CA ASN A 182 -18.17 10.26 9.17
C ASN A 182 -17.16 9.21 9.65
N TYR A 183 -17.34 8.69 10.87
CA TYR A 183 -16.45 7.65 11.39
C TYR A 183 -16.74 6.24 10.82
N ARG A 184 -17.81 6.04 10.03
CA ARG A 184 -18.32 4.70 9.62
C ARG A 184 -18.30 4.36 8.13
N PHE A 185 -17.75 5.19 7.24
CA PHE A 185 -17.75 4.89 5.79
C PHE A 185 -16.64 3.89 5.40
N ILE A 186 -16.81 2.67 5.91
CA ILE A 186 -15.89 1.52 5.78
C ILE A 186 -15.54 1.23 4.31
N ASP A 187 -16.49 1.44 3.39
CA ASP A 187 -16.33 1.12 1.97
C ASP A 187 -15.75 2.30 1.15
N GLY A 188 -15.44 3.43 1.79
CA GLY A 188 -14.93 4.63 1.14
C GLY A 188 -16.01 5.50 0.48
N VAL A 189 -15.58 6.45 -0.36
CA VAL A 189 -16.45 7.32 -1.16
C VAL A 189 -16.32 6.92 -2.63
N LYS A 190 -17.35 6.26 -3.16
CA LYS A 190 -17.39 5.87 -4.56
C LYS A 190 -17.69 7.08 -5.45
N GLY A 191 -16.91 7.25 -6.51
CA GLY A 191 -17.03 8.38 -7.44
C GLY A 191 -16.37 9.66 -6.94
N ILE A 192 -15.53 9.60 -5.90
CA ILE A 192 -14.76 10.77 -5.44
C ILE A 192 -13.94 11.40 -6.58
N ASP A 193 -13.45 10.57 -7.50
CA ASP A 193 -12.70 10.95 -8.69
C ASP A 193 -13.55 11.66 -9.77
N HIS A 194 -14.87 11.66 -9.64
CA HIS A 194 -15.79 12.36 -10.55
C HIS A 194 -16.17 13.76 -10.05
N LEU A 195 -15.89 14.10 -8.79
CA LEU A 195 -16.21 15.42 -8.25
C LEU A 195 -15.42 16.50 -9.00
N LYS A 196 -16.14 17.46 -9.55
CA LYS A 196 -15.58 18.65 -10.20
C LYS A 196 -15.38 19.72 -9.14
N THR A 197 -14.13 20.14 -8.93
CA THR A 197 -13.78 21.12 -7.89
C THR A 197 -13.25 22.44 -8.45
N SER A 198 -13.25 22.63 -9.77
CA SER A 198 -12.63 23.78 -10.43
C SER A 198 -13.26 25.14 -10.07
N LYS A 199 -14.43 25.17 -9.41
CA LYS A 199 -15.05 26.40 -8.90
C LYS A 199 -15.03 26.49 -7.37
N VAL A 200 -14.54 25.46 -6.68
CA VAL A 200 -14.55 25.39 -5.22
C VAL A 200 -13.50 26.34 -4.66
N THR A 201 -13.89 27.09 -3.62
CA THR A 201 -13.05 28.05 -2.92
C THR A 201 -12.83 27.68 -1.44
N ASP A 202 -13.62 26.74 -0.89
CA ASP A 202 -13.48 26.24 0.49
C ASP A 202 -13.64 24.71 0.54
N MET A 203 -12.64 24.04 1.11
CA MET A 203 -12.53 22.60 1.37
C MET A 203 -12.12 22.32 2.83
N GLY A 204 -12.19 23.30 3.72
CA GLY A 204 -11.83 23.16 5.12
C GLY A 204 -12.66 22.06 5.78
N GLU A 205 -12.07 21.30 6.71
CA GLU A 205 -12.71 20.17 7.41
C GLU A 205 -13.33 19.08 6.50
N MET A 206 -13.14 19.09 5.19
CA MET A 206 -13.92 18.25 4.25
C MET A 206 -13.93 16.77 4.61
N PHE A 207 -12.83 16.23 5.16
CA PHE A 207 -12.68 14.86 5.65
C PHE A 207 -12.24 14.80 7.12
N SER A 208 -12.48 15.87 7.88
CA SER A 208 -12.17 15.93 9.32
C SER A 208 -13.03 14.94 10.11
N LEU A 209 -12.51 14.39 11.21
CA LEU A 209 -13.31 13.74 12.24
C LEU A 209 -13.32 14.60 13.50
N TYR A 210 -14.50 14.84 14.05
CA TYR A 210 -14.65 15.52 15.34
C TYR A 210 -14.23 14.57 16.49
N GLY A 211 -13.22 14.97 17.27
CA GLY A 211 -12.74 14.24 18.45
C GLY A 211 -11.55 13.29 18.21
N ASP A 212 -10.96 12.80 19.30
CA ASP A 212 -9.89 11.79 19.28
C ASP A 212 -10.49 10.41 19.01
N ASN A 213 -10.30 9.91 17.79
CA ASN A 213 -10.99 8.73 17.26
C ASN A 213 -10.01 7.68 16.73
N SER A 214 -8.80 7.62 17.31
CA SER A 214 -7.77 6.62 16.97
C SER A 214 -8.26 5.17 17.13
N ASP A 215 -9.38 4.94 17.82
CA ASP A 215 -9.96 3.62 18.10
C ASP A 215 -11.47 3.52 17.81
N THR A 216 -11.92 3.97 16.63
CA THR A 216 -13.32 3.73 16.20
C THR A 216 -13.60 2.26 15.85
N GLY A 217 -12.59 1.39 15.87
CA GLY A 217 -12.66 0.01 15.38
C GLY A 217 -12.87 -0.11 13.85
N ASN A 218 -13.08 1.00 13.14
CA ASN A 218 -13.37 0.99 11.71
C ASN A 218 -12.08 0.88 10.89
N PRO A 219 -12.09 0.09 9.80
CA PRO A 219 -10.96 0.02 8.89
C PRO A 219 -10.69 1.40 8.27
N PRO A 220 -9.42 1.80 8.18
CA PRO A 220 -9.07 3.09 7.62
C PRO A 220 -9.20 3.08 6.09
N VAL A 221 -9.53 4.24 5.51
CA VAL A 221 -9.93 4.42 4.11
C VAL A 221 -8.76 4.89 3.24
N ASP A 222 -8.71 4.43 2.00
CA ASP A 222 -7.79 4.93 0.97
C ASP A 222 -8.49 6.03 0.17
N LEU A 223 -7.85 7.19 0.03
CA LEU A 223 -8.42 8.35 -0.64
C LEU A 223 -7.47 8.85 -1.75
N ASP A 224 -7.99 8.88 -2.98
CA ASP A 224 -7.31 9.49 -4.11
C ASP A 224 -8.02 10.78 -4.51
N LEU A 225 -7.35 11.91 -4.30
CA LEU A 225 -7.84 13.25 -4.63
C LEU A 225 -7.03 13.89 -5.75
N SER A 226 -6.22 13.12 -6.47
CA SER A 226 -5.30 13.66 -7.49
C SER A 226 -6.01 14.29 -8.70
N ASN A 227 -7.33 14.09 -8.82
CA ASN A 227 -8.21 14.71 -9.81
C ASN A 227 -8.75 16.08 -9.37
N PHE A 228 -8.61 16.47 -8.10
CA PHE A 228 -9.16 17.73 -7.59
C PHE A 228 -8.37 18.91 -8.16
N ASP A 229 -9.08 19.81 -8.83
CA ASP A 229 -8.58 21.15 -9.13
C ASP A 229 -8.72 22.02 -7.87
N VAL A 230 -7.58 22.38 -7.30
CA VAL A 230 -7.45 23.17 -6.07
C VAL A 230 -6.99 24.61 -6.33
N GLY A 231 -6.85 25.01 -7.60
CA GLY A 231 -6.27 26.30 -7.96
C GLY A 231 -7.10 27.52 -7.55
N ASN A 232 -8.36 27.33 -7.17
CA ASN A 232 -9.25 28.41 -6.72
C ASN A 232 -9.50 28.40 -5.20
N VAL A 233 -8.93 27.42 -4.49
CA VAL A 233 -9.00 27.31 -3.03
C VAL A 233 -7.85 28.13 -2.44
N ILE A 234 -8.10 29.43 -2.25
CA ILE A 234 -7.10 30.40 -1.77
C ILE A 234 -7.58 31.08 -0.49
N ASP A 235 -6.65 31.43 0.39
CA ASP A 235 -6.93 32.23 1.57
C ASP A 235 -7.72 33.50 1.16
N GLY A 236 -8.87 33.70 1.78
CA GLY A 236 -9.81 34.75 1.44
C GLY A 236 -10.43 35.39 2.67
N VAL A 237 -11.28 36.39 2.45
CA VAL A 237 -12.09 36.97 3.53
C VAL A 237 -13.37 36.15 3.61
N GLY A 238 -13.52 35.38 4.70
CA GLY A 238 -14.72 34.62 4.99
C GLY A 238 -15.94 35.51 5.18
N ARG A 239 -17.13 34.90 5.30
CA ARG A 239 -18.46 35.55 5.28
C ARG A 239 -18.69 36.66 6.34
N PHE A 240 -17.74 36.94 7.23
CA PHE A 240 -17.82 37.98 8.26
C PHE A 240 -16.52 38.78 8.44
N GLY A 241 -15.64 38.84 7.44
CA GLY A 241 -14.37 39.58 7.56
C GLY A 241 -13.22 38.78 8.19
N ALA A 242 -13.49 37.56 8.71
CA ALA A 242 -12.47 36.68 9.26
C ALA A 242 -11.62 36.05 8.13
N PRO A 243 -10.31 35.81 8.34
CA PRO A 243 -9.52 35.00 7.42
C PRO A 243 -10.17 33.63 7.25
N GLN A 244 -10.49 33.25 6.01
CA GLN A 244 -10.89 31.90 5.67
C GLN A 244 -9.61 31.12 5.36
N GLU A 245 -9.38 30.04 6.11
CA GLU A 245 -8.35 29.04 5.80
C GLU A 245 -9.04 27.87 5.08
N PRO A 246 -9.13 27.90 3.75
CA PRO A 246 -10.02 27.03 2.99
C PRO A 246 -9.56 25.57 2.90
N PHE A 247 -8.47 25.22 3.58
CA PHE A 247 -7.96 23.85 3.75
C PHE A 247 -7.78 23.45 5.22
N ALA A 248 -8.08 24.35 6.16
CA ALA A 248 -7.83 24.10 7.57
C ALA A 248 -8.50 22.80 8.00
N GLN A 249 -7.71 21.95 8.66
CA GLN A 249 -8.17 20.72 9.28
C GLN A 249 -8.85 19.75 8.30
N MET A 250 -8.61 19.87 6.99
CA MET A 250 -9.27 19.05 5.96
C MET A 250 -9.16 17.55 6.25
N PHE A 251 -8.04 17.09 6.83
CA PHE A 251 -7.78 15.69 7.17
C PHE A 251 -7.62 15.44 8.67
N GLN A 252 -8.04 16.37 9.52
CA GLN A 252 -7.85 16.28 10.97
C GLN A 252 -8.51 15.04 11.55
N SER A 253 -7.75 14.30 12.38
CA SER A 253 -8.18 13.06 13.04
C SER A 253 -8.80 12.03 12.08
N SER A 254 -8.55 12.15 10.77
CA SER A 254 -9.31 11.41 9.75
C SER A 254 -9.05 9.91 9.84
N GLY A 255 -10.02 9.10 9.43
CA GLY A 255 -9.85 7.65 9.29
C GLY A 255 -9.03 7.24 8.06
N ILE A 256 -8.19 8.11 7.51
CA ILE A 256 -7.55 7.91 6.20
C ILE A 256 -6.21 7.20 6.37
N LYS A 257 -6.04 6.06 5.69
CA LYS A 257 -4.79 5.30 5.69
C LYS A 257 -3.82 5.79 4.62
N THR A 258 -4.34 5.95 3.41
CA THR A 258 -3.53 6.36 2.26
C THR A 258 -4.18 7.54 1.58
N LEU A 259 -3.36 8.54 1.26
CA LEU A 259 -3.82 9.80 0.69
C LEU A 259 -2.99 10.13 -0.55
N ASN A 260 -3.65 10.37 -1.68
CA ASN A 260 -3.01 10.80 -2.91
C ASN A 260 -3.41 12.23 -3.29
N LEU A 261 -2.46 13.16 -3.15
CA LEU A 261 -2.57 14.58 -3.54
C LEU A 261 -1.65 14.90 -4.73
N ALA A 262 -1.34 13.91 -5.56
CA ALA A 262 -0.59 14.12 -6.81
C ALA A 262 -1.30 15.15 -7.69
N ASN A 263 -0.55 15.85 -8.54
CA ASN A 263 -1.04 16.88 -9.47
C ASN A 263 -1.72 18.12 -8.85
N TRP A 264 -1.84 18.24 -7.53
CA TRP A 264 -2.38 19.45 -6.91
C TRP A 264 -1.51 20.67 -7.20
N GLN A 265 -2.14 21.74 -7.68
CA GLN A 265 -1.50 23.02 -8.04
C GLN A 265 -2.18 24.19 -7.31
N PRO A 266 -2.06 24.27 -5.96
CA PRO A 266 -2.61 25.40 -5.22
C PRO A 266 -1.88 26.69 -5.59
N LYS A 267 -2.61 27.81 -5.68
CA LYS A 267 -2.02 29.13 -6.00
C LYS A 267 -1.30 29.79 -4.82
N ALA A 268 -1.59 29.33 -3.60
CA ALA A 268 -1.00 29.83 -2.36
C ALA A 268 -0.56 28.65 -1.48
N PRO A 269 0.41 28.85 -0.58
CA PRO A 269 0.75 27.85 0.43
C PRO A 269 -0.47 27.46 1.27
N ILE A 270 -0.59 26.17 1.56
CA ILE A 270 -1.71 25.60 2.29
C ILE A 270 -1.36 25.54 3.79
N LYS A 271 -2.21 26.14 4.62
CA LYS A 271 -2.12 26.06 6.07
C LYS A 271 -2.92 24.88 6.60
N ASN A 272 -2.43 24.23 7.66
CA ASN A 272 -3.22 23.32 8.52
C ASN A 272 -3.87 22.13 7.82
N LEU A 273 -3.29 21.67 6.72
CA LEU A 273 -3.84 20.56 5.92
C LEU A 273 -3.89 19.25 6.71
N PHE A 274 -2.85 18.99 7.52
CA PHE A 274 -2.62 17.70 8.21
C PHE A 274 -2.67 17.78 9.73
N GLU A 275 -3.27 18.83 10.28
CA GLU A 275 -3.38 19.03 11.72
C GLU A 275 -4.00 17.79 12.39
N ASN A 276 -3.26 17.13 13.28
CA ASN A 276 -3.67 15.86 13.92
C ASN A 276 -4.09 14.73 12.95
N ALA A 277 -3.54 14.69 11.73
CA ALA A 277 -3.77 13.60 10.78
C ALA A 277 -2.89 12.37 11.09
N VAL A 278 -3.25 11.63 12.13
CA VAL A 278 -2.37 10.62 12.78
C VAL A 278 -2.48 9.18 12.23
N THR A 279 -3.38 8.93 11.29
CA THR A 279 -3.67 7.59 10.73
C THR A 279 -3.06 7.38 9.34
N ILE A 280 -2.64 8.47 8.69
CA ILE A 280 -2.09 8.44 7.33
C ILE A 280 -0.72 7.77 7.41
N SER A 281 -0.60 6.61 6.75
CA SER A 281 0.63 5.80 6.73
C SER A 281 1.28 5.74 5.34
N LYS A 282 0.60 6.27 4.33
CA LYS A 282 1.13 6.50 2.98
C LYS A 282 0.53 7.79 2.42
N ILE A 283 1.39 8.70 2.00
CA ILE A 283 0.96 9.95 1.39
C ILE A 283 1.70 10.18 0.06
N THR A 284 0.99 10.65 -0.95
CA THR A 284 1.60 11.17 -2.18
C THR A 284 1.34 12.67 -2.23
N LEU A 285 2.41 13.45 -2.36
CA LEU A 285 2.35 14.91 -2.40
C LEU A 285 2.78 15.38 -3.79
N GLY A 286 1.99 16.29 -4.38
CA GLY A 286 2.31 16.94 -5.65
C GLY A 286 3.49 17.89 -5.52
N LYS A 287 4.29 18.01 -6.59
CA LYS A 287 5.46 18.91 -6.63
C LYS A 287 5.13 20.40 -6.42
N ASP A 288 3.91 20.82 -6.71
CA ASP A 288 3.49 22.22 -6.62
C ASP A 288 2.83 22.56 -5.27
N ILE A 289 2.61 21.56 -4.39
CA ILE A 289 2.14 21.79 -3.03
C ILE A 289 3.20 22.57 -2.24
N ARG A 290 2.76 23.56 -1.45
CA ARG A 290 3.54 24.20 -0.39
C ARG A 290 2.74 24.17 0.89
N LEU A 291 3.37 23.79 2.00
CA LEU A 291 2.71 23.59 3.29
C LEU A 291 3.21 24.60 4.33
N ILE A 292 2.29 25.18 5.07
CA ILE A 292 2.55 25.97 6.27
C ILE A 292 1.98 25.17 7.44
N ASN A 293 2.82 24.82 8.40
CA ASN A 293 2.37 24.22 9.66
C ASN A 293 1.87 25.34 10.57
N ALA A 294 0.62 25.32 11.05
CA ALA A 294 0.35 25.95 12.34
C ALA A 294 0.77 24.98 13.45
N ASP A 295 1.30 25.59 14.49
CA ASP A 295 1.98 24.99 15.63
C ASP A 295 3.39 24.39 15.36
N PRO A 296 4.45 25.22 15.39
CA PRO A 296 5.84 24.76 15.34
C PRO A 296 6.27 23.98 16.60
N ASP A 297 5.46 23.98 17.65
CA ASP A 297 5.80 23.43 18.97
C ASP A 297 5.20 22.03 19.21
N THR A 298 4.35 21.51 18.31
CA THR A 298 3.83 20.15 18.38
C THR A 298 4.08 19.35 17.10
N ASP A 299 4.75 18.19 17.23
CA ASP A 299 5.02 17.22 16.14
C ASP A 299 3.74 16.43 15.81
N SER A 300 2.57 17.08 15.79
CA SER A 300 1.23 16.49 15.72
C SER A 300 0.76 16.21 14.28
N ASN A 301 1.30 16.94 13.30
CA ASN A 301 1.03 16.77 11.86
C ASN A 301 1.66 15.48 11.30
N LEU A 302 0.89 14.63 10.61
CA LEU A 302 1.36 13.36 10.02
C LEU A 302 2.14 12.44 10.98
N SER A 303 1.87 12.55 12.28
CA SER A 303 2.56 11.78 13.30
C SER A 303 1.97 10.39 13.47
N ILE A 304 2.74 9.49 14.08
CA ILE A 304 2.18 8.23 14.56
C ILE A 304 1.49 8.55 15.88
N TYR A 305 0.18 8.30 15.97
CA TYR A 305 -0.55 8.33 17.23
C TYR A 305 0.16 7.40 18.23
N THR A 306 0.72 7.99 19.29
CA THR A 306 1.64 7.33 20.23
C THR A 306 0.97 6.31 21.15
N GLN A 307 -0.34 6.07 21.04
CA GLN A 307 -1.08 5.17 21.94
C GLN A 307 -1.68 3.91 21.31
N LEU A 308 -1.08 3.31 20.29
CA LEU A 308 -1.62 2.05 19.74
C LEU A 308 -0.53 1.01 19.53
N ASP A 309 -0.57 -0.05 20.34
CA ASP A 309 0.13 -1.33 20.10
C ASP A 309 -0.02 -1.81 18.64
N LYS A 310 -1.13 -1.44 18.00
CA LYS A 310 -1.45 -1.69 16.58
C LYS A 310 -0.39 -1.16 15.59
N TYR A 311 0.35 -0.11 15.93
CA TYR A 311 1.41 0.47 15.11
C TYR A 311 2.82 0.28 15.69
N ALA A 312 2.99 -0.58 16.70
CA ALA A 312 4.27 -0.85 17.35
C ALA A 312 5.39 -1.26 16.36
N ASP A 313 5.01 -1.85 15.23
CA ASP A 313 5.87 -2.23 14.11
C ASP A 313 6.54 -1.04 13.37
N TYR A 314 6.14 0.21 13.60
CA TYR A 314 6.65 1.42 12.94
C TYR A 314 7.42 2.32 13.92
N ASP A 315 8.39 3.07 13.42
CA ASP A 315 9.34 3.86 14.23
C ASP A 315 9.00 5.36 14.37
N GLY A 316 7.88 5.81 13.83
CA GLY A 316 7.49 7.21 13.85
C GLY A 316 7.95 8.01 12.64
N ASN A 317 8.88 7.47 11.84
CA ASN A 317 9.47 8.20 10.72
C ASN A 317 8.80 7.84 9.39
N TRP A 318 8.86 8.77 8.47
CA TRP A 318 8.51 8.63 7.07
C TRP A 318 9.74 8.30 6.24
N ILE A 319 9.55 7.51 5.19
CA ILE A 319 10.56 7.24 4.17
C ILE A 319 9.93 7.39 2.80
N ASN A 320 10.67 7.95 1.86
CA ASN A 320 10.24 7.93 0.47
C ASN A 320 10.15 6.47 0.00
N ILE A 321 9.05 6.09 -0.66
CA ILE A 321 8.79 4.70 -1.06
C ILE A 321 9.89 4.13 -1.96
N LYS A 322 10.61 4.98 -2.72
CA LYS A 322 11.74 4.57 -3.56
C LYS A 322 12.96 4.13 -2.75
N ASP A 323 13.07 4.62 -1.52
CA ASP A 323 14.19 4.40 -0.61
C ASP A 323 13.90 3.30 0.42
N GLN A 324 12.66 2.80 0.50
CA GLN A 324 12.22 1.86 1.54
C GLN A 324 13.07 0.57 1.63
N TYR A 325 13.70 0.19 0.51
CA TYR A 325 14.56 -0.98 0.40
C TYR A 325 16.04 -0.63 0.29
N LEU A 326 16.47 0.61 0.52
CA LEU A 326 17.90 0.93 0.63
C LEU A 326 18.48 0.35 1.94
N PRO A 327 19.80 0.12 1.99
CA PRO A 327 20.50 -0.17 3.25
C PRO A 327 20.23 0.91 4.30
N THR A 328 20.21 0.54 5.58
CA THR A 328 19.84 1.47 6.68
C THR A 328 20.67 2.76 6.67
N ASP A 329 21.97 2.65 6.38
CA ASP A 329 22.92 3.76 6.25
C ASP A 329 22.70 4.66 5.03
N GLN A 330 21.85 4.23 4.08
CA GLN A 330 21.53 4.95 2.85
C GLN A 330 20.07 5.45 2.81
N LYS A 331 19.28 5.16 3.84
CA LYS A 331 17.89 5.62 3.94
C LYS A 331 17.85 7.06 4.42
N THR A 332 17.09 7.90 3.73
CA THR A 332 16.67 9.18 4.28
C THR A 332 15.35 9.01 5.01
N LEU A 333 15.38 9.21 6.33
CA LEU A 333 14.20 9.18 7.19
C LEU A 333 13.79 10.61 7.53
N TYR A 334 12.49 10.85 7.52
CA TYR A 334 11.88 12.14 7.86
C TYR A 334 11.04 11.93 9.11
N THR A 335 11.30 12.70 10.16
CA THR A 335 10.27 12.90 11.19
C THR A 335 9.08 13.60 10.55
N PRO A 336 7.88 13.56 11.15
CA PRO A 336 6.74 14.30 10.62
C PRO A 336 7.05 15.79 10.39
N ALA A 337 7.66 16.48 11.37
CA ALA A 337 8.16 17.84 11.20
C ALA A 337 9.13 18.01 10.01
N LYS A 338 10.09 17.09 9.82
CA LYS A 338 11.04 17.17 8.69
C LYS A 338 10.35 16.96 7.34
N LEU A 339 9.34 16.10 7.26
CA LEU A 339 8.58 15.91 6.03
C LEU A 339 7.77 17.17 5.69
N MET A 340 7.19 17.84 6.68
CA MET A 340 6.51 19.11 6.46
C MET A 340 7.48 20.22 6.04
N ALA A 341 8.61 20.34 6.72
CA ALA A 341 9.66 21.30 6.37
C ALA A 341 10.21 21.08 4.94
N LEU A 342 10.25 19.83 4.45
CA LEU A 342 10.64 19.53 3.07
C LEU A 342 9.74 20.22 2.04
N TYR A 343 8.46 20.42 2.35
CA TYR A 343 7.43 21.06 1.51
C TYR A 343 7.12 22.51 1.93
N ALA A 344 7.93 23.11 2.82
CA ALA A 344 7.76 24.51 3.22
C ALA A 344 7.96 25.46 2.01
N PRO A 345 7.33 26.65 2.00
CA PRO A 345 7.40 27.61 0.89
C PRO A 345 8.83 27.97 0.44
N ASP A 346 9.76 28.03 1.39
CA ASP A 346 11.16 28.44 1.25
C ASP A 346 12.15 27.25 1.24
N SER A 347 11.66 26.01 1.22
CA SER A 347 12.49 24.81 1.19
C SER A 347 13.37 24.73 -0.07
N ILE A 348 14.69 24.81 0.11
CA ILE A 348 15.66 24.60 -0.98
C ILE A 348 15.74 23.14 -1.46
N SER A 349 15.24 22.20 -0.66
CA SER A 349 15.23 20.76 -0.96
C SER A 349 13.88 20.27 -1.46
N HIS A 350 12.98 21.20 -1.82
CA HIS A 350 11.63 20.90 -2.29
C HIS A 350 11.63 19.93 -3.48
N PRO A 351 10.82 18.85 -3.46
CA PRO A 351 10.77 17.89 -4.55
C PRO A 351 10.32 18.48 -5.89
N THR A 352 10.99 18.12 -6.97
CA THR A 352 10.70 18.62 -8.34
C THR A 352 9.67 17.77 -9.10
N GLN A 353 9.22 16.67 -8.49
CA GLN A 353 8.23 15.74 -9.02
C GLN A 353 7.34 15.27 -7.88
N ASP A 354 6.20 14.66 -8.21
CA ASP A 354 5.32 14.08 -7.22
C ASP A 354 6.03 12.92 -6.51
N GLU A 355 5.99 12.91 -5.18
CA GLU A 355 6.70 11.93 -4.35
C GLU A 355 5.74 11.22 -3.40
N THR A 356 5.97 9.93 -3.19
CA THR A 356 5.21 9.11 -2.25
C THR A 356 6.06 8.75 -1.04
N TYR A 357 5.54 9.00 0.16
CA TYR A 357 6.13 8.66 1.44
C TYR A 357 5.28 7.62 2.15
N ILE A 358 5.93 6.73 2.90
CA ILE A 358 5.30 5.70 3.73
C ILE A 358 5.90 5.72 5.13
N TRP A 359 5.18 5.26 6.13
CA TRP A 359 5.77 4.99 7.45
C TRP A 359 6.88 3.94 7.37
N ASN A 360 7.99 4.22 8.03
CA ASN A 360 9.14 3.35 8.08
C ASN A 360 8.89 2.24 9.11
N LYS A 361 8.94 1.00 8.62
CA LYS A 361 8.73 -0.18 9.45
C LYS A 361 10.01 -0.47 10.24
N LYS A 362 9.90 -0.63 11.56
CA LYS A 362 10.97 -1.09 12.43
C LYS A 362 11.52 -2.41 11.92
N ILE A 363 12.84 -2.56 12.07
CA ILE A 363 13.52 -3.82 11.88
C ILE A 363 13.63 -4.46 13.28
N PRO A 364 12.91 -5.55 13.57
CA PRO A 364 12.98 -6.18 14.88
C PRO A 364 14.41 -6.63 15.19
N GLN A 365 14.91 -6.29 16.37
CA GLN A 365 16.22 -6.70 16.85
C GLN A 365 16.10 -7.97 17.69
N GLY A 366 17.07 -8.87 17.57
CA GLY A 366 17.22 -9.97 18.50
C GLY A 366 17.97 -9.53 19.75
N ASN A 367 17.85 -10.30 20.83
CA ASN A 367 18.68 -10.08 22.01
C ASN A 367 20.16 -10.33 21.64
N PRO A 368 21.09 -9.43 22.01
CA PRO A 368 22.51 -9.64 21.78
C PRO A 368 22.98 -10.95 22.42
N VAL A 369 23.84 -11.68 21.71
CA VAL A 369 24.50 -12.86 22.29
C VAL A 369 25.63 -12.36 23.19
N ALA A 370 25.55 -12.63 24.49
CA ALA A 370 26.64 -12.34 25.43
C ALA A 370 27.82 -13.31 25.19
N ILE A 371 29.04 -12.80 25.26
CA ILE A 371 30.26 -13.55 24.95
C ILE A 371 31.22 -13.43 26.13
N HIS A 372 31.47 -14.55 26.80
CA HIS A 372 32.38 -14.64 27.94
C HIS A 372 33.71 -15.27 27.52
N TYR A 373 34.80 -14.85 28.15
CA TYR A 373 36.15 -15.34 27.85
C TYR A 373 36.79 -15.87 29.13
N VAL A 374 36.90 -17.19 29.28
CA VAL A 374 37.39 -17.82 30.52
C VAL A 374 38.52 -18.81 30.25
N ASP A 375 39.37 -19.06 31.24
CA ASP A 375 40.27 -20.21 31.23
C ASP A 375 39.55 -21.52 31.58
N GLN A 376 40.29 -22.62 31.66
CA GLN A 376 39.75 -23.95 32.00
C GLN A 376 39.22 -24.04 33.43
N ASP A 377 39.62 -23.11 34.31
CA ASP A 377 39.19 -23.02 35.71
C ASP A 377 38.02 -22.04 35.90
N GLY A 378 37.54 -21.42 34.80
CA GLY A 378 36.42 -20.48 34.80
C GLY A 378 36.79 -19.04 35.13
N LYS A 379 38.09 -18.70 35.22
CA LYS A 379 38.54 -17.33 35.47
C LYS A 379 38.42 -16.49 34.21
N THR A 380 37.80 -15.32 34.32
CA THR A 380 37.69 -14.35 33.23
C THR A 380 39.06 -13.87 32.75
N LEU A 381 39.30 -13.99 31.44
CA LEU A 381 40.55 -13.64 30.76
C LEU A 381 40.47 -12.29 30.04
N LYS A 382 39.26 -11.86 29.69
CA LYS A 382 38.95 -10.63 28.96
C LYS A 382 37.54 -10.16 29.34
N GLU A 383 37.33 -8.84 29.33
CA GLU A 383 35.99 -8.24 29.43
C GLU A 383 34.99 -8.89 28.46
N ASP A 384 33.79 -9.12 28.99
CA ASP A 384 32.67 -9.68 28.25
C ASP A 384 32.33 -8.81 27.04
N ASP A 385 31.92 -9.46 25.97
CA ASP A 385 31.53 -8.81 24.72
C ASP A 385 30.09 -9.20 24.37
N SER A 386 29.50 -8.56 23.36
CA SER A 386 28.21 -8.98 22.86
C SER A 386 28.08 -8.79 21.36
N GLN A 387 27.30 -9.66 20.73
CA GLN A 387 26.99 -9.57 19.31
C GLN A 387 25.48 -9.43 19.10
N GLY A 388 25.04 -8.20 18.78
CA GLY A 388 23.66 -7.88 18.43
C GLY A 388 23.35 -7.97 16.93
N GLY A 389 22.08 -7.74 16.58
CA GLY A 389 21.63 -7.65 15.19
C GLY A 389 20.13 -7.89 15.03
N GLU A 390 19.67 -7.94 13.77
CA GLU A 390 18.26 -8.15 13.45
C GLU A 390 17.79 -9.55 13.91
N LEU A 391 16.57 -9.62 14.43
CA LEU A 391 15.92 -10.87 14.84
C LEU A 391 15.87 -11.88 13.68
N ASP A 392 16.05 -13.16 13.99
CA ASP A 392 16.08 -14.28 13.05
C ASP A 392 17.26 -14.25 12.05
N THR A 393 18.24 -13.36 12.22
CA THR A 393 19.47 -13.37 11.41
C THR A 393 20.56 -14.22 12.04
N LYS A 394 21.46 -14.75 11.20
CA LYS A 394 22.56 -15.58 11.66
C LYS A 394 23.68 -14.73 12.27
N TYR A 395 24.21 -15.17 13.40
CA TYR A 395 25.44 -14.64 13.98
C TYR A 395 26.60 -15.62 13.80
N THR A 396 27.83 -15.11 13.88
CA THR A 396 29.07 -15.90 13.87
C THR A 396 30.09 -15.21 14.75
N ILE A 397 30.48 -15.87 15.83
CA ILE A 397 31.48 -15.42 16.80
C ILE A 397 32.83 -15.99 16.38
N LYS A 398 33.81 -15.11 16.23
CA LYS A 398 35.20 -15.50 16.05
C LYS A 398 35.88 -15.49 17.42
N PRO A 399 36.51 -16.58 17.87
CA PRO A 399 37.28 -16.57 19.11
C PRO A 399 38.32 -15.45 19.08
N ALA A 400 38.42 -14.69 20.18
CA ALA A 400 39.40 -13.62 20.30
C ALA A 400 40.81 -14.20 20.46
N SER A 401 41.81 -13.50 19.96
CA SER A 401 43.21 -13.82 20.26
C SER A 401 43.56 -13.22 21.63
N ILE A 402 43.92 -14.07 22.59
CA ILE A 402 44.27 -13.68 23.96
C ILE A 402 45.73 -14.06 24.20
N ALA A 403 46.56 -13.09 24.59
CA ALA A 403 47.99 -13.30 24.76
C ALA A 403 48.28 -14.40 25.81
N GLY A 404 49.08 -15.41 25.43
CA GLY A 404 49.42 -16.53 26.31
C GLY A 404 48.32 -17.59 26.46
N TYR A 405 47.24 -17.52 25.66
CA TYR A 405 46.13 -18.47 25.72
C TYR A 405 45.73 -18.96 24.31
N GLU A 406 45.32 -20.21 24.22
CA GLU A 406 44.78 -20.84 23.00
C GLU A 406 43.31 -21.18 23.19
N PHE A 407 42.47 -20.89 22.19
CA PHE A 407 41.05 -21.26 22.20
C PHE A 407 40.88 -22.78 22.18
N VAL A 408 40.04 -23.31 23.08
CA VAL A 408 39.78 -24.76 23.18
C VAL A 408 38.39 -25.09 22.64
N LYS A 409 37.34 -24.49 23.21
CA LYS A 409 35.95 -24.80 22.87
C LYS A 409 35.00 -23.67 23.27
N ALA A 410 33.81 -23.67 22.69
CA ALA A 410 32.68 -22.89 23.18
C ALA A 410 31.80 -23.78 24.07
N THR A 411 31.33 -23.22 25.18
CA THR A 411 30.36 -23.80 26.11
C THR A 411 29.17 -22.85 26.29
N GLU A 412 28.08 -23.35 26.86
CA GLU A 412 26.83 -22.58 27.11
C GLU A 412 26.18 -21.97 25.87
N GLY A 413 26.63 -22.40 24.67
CA GLY A 413 26.15 -21.93 23.40
C GLY A 413 27.03 -22.42 22.25
N THR A 414 26.86 -21.83 21.07
CA THR A 414 27.61 -22.20 19.86
C THR A 414 28.16 -20.97 19.17
N LEU A 415 29.32 -21.11 18.50
CA LEU A 415 29.97 -20.03 17.75
C LEU A 415 29.12 -19.52 16.57
N THR A 416 28.14 -20.29 16.13
CA THR A 416 27.22 -19.90 15.06
C THR A 416 25.80 -20.25 15.44
N GLY A 417 24.89 -19.30 15.30
CA GLY A 417 23.48 -19.52 15.59
C GLY A 417 22.60 -18.52 14.87
N THR A 418 21.39 -18.36 15.38
CA THR A 418 20.43 -17.34 14.94
C THR A 418 20.08 -16.47 16.14
N LEU A 419 20.01 -15.15 15.93
CA LEU A 419 19.56 -14.20 16.94
C LEU A 419 18.09 -14.42 17.23
N THR A 420 17.75 -14.58 18.50
CA THR A 420 16.39 -14.83 18.97
C THR A 420 15.89 -13.68 19.84
N SER A 421 14.60 -13.71 20.18
CA SER A 421 14.03 -12.79 21.17
C SER A 421 14.39 -13.16 22.60
N ASN A 422 14.95 -14.36 22.84
CA ASN A 422 15.41 -14.78 24.17
C ASN A 422 16.90 -14.45 24.33
N PRO A 423 17.36 -14.09 25.54
CA PRO A 423 18.79 -13.92 25.81
C PRO A 423 19.58 -15.18 25.45
N GLN A 424 20.74 -14.99 24.85
CA GLN A 424 21.65 -16.06 24.45
C GLN A 424 23.05 -15.72 24.95
N GLN A 425 23.84 -16.72 25.33
CA GLN A 425 25.24 -16.53 25.72
C GLN A 425 26.14 -17.59 25.09
N VAL A 426 27.43 -17.28 25.01
CA VAL A 426 28.48 -18.20 24.58
C VAL A 426 29.71 -17.97 25.42
N THR A 427 30.18 -19.02 26.09
CA THR A 427 31.39 -18.97 26.92
C THR A 427 32.54 -19.60 26.15
N LEU A 428 33.55 -18.80 25.81
CA LEU A 428 34.75 -19.23 25.09
C LEU A 428 35.81 -19.66 26.12
N VAL A 429 36.13 -20.95 26.13
CA VAL A 429 37.10 -21.54 27.06
C VAL A 429 38.47 -21.62 26.39
N TYR A 430 39.49 -21.10 27.07
CA TYR A 430 40.87 -21.08 26.62
C TYR A 430 41.79 -21.89 27.56
N ARG A 431 42.90 -22.39 27.02
CA ARG A 431 43.99 -23.00 27.80
C ARG A 431 45.23 -22.13 27.74
N LYS A 432 46.02 -22.10 28.80
CA LYS A 432 47.31 -21.39 28.79
C LYS A 432 48.24 -22.04 27.77
N ALA A 433 48.81 -21.24 26.86
CA ALA A 433 49.76 -21.72 25.88
C ALA A 433 51.04 -22.20 26.59
N PRO A 434 51.65 -23.33 26.19
CA PRO A 434 52.91 -23.77 26.76
C PRO A 434 53.98 -22.71 26.50
N VAL A 435 54.56 -22.17 27.58
CA VAL A 435 55.72 -21.28 27.50
C VAL A 435 56.89 -22.09 26.98
N THR A 436 57.23 -21.89 25.71
CA THR A 436 58.50 -22.39 25.18
C THR A 436 59.58 -21.42 25.67
N PRO A 437 60.63 -21.86 26.38
CA PRO A 437 61.72 -20.98 26.76
C PRO A 437 62.45 -20.53 25.49
N THR A 438 62.37 -19.25 25.15
CA THR A 438 63.24 -18.64 24.14
C THR A 438 64.62 -18.43 24.73
N THR A 439 65.60 -19.20 24.28
CA THR A 439 67.00 -18.77 24.20
C THR A 439 67.16 -17.75 23.06
N PRO A 440 67.96 -16.70 23.22
CA PRO A 440 68.23 -15.74 22.16
C PRO A 440 69.40 -16.23 21.29
N ASP A 441 69.19 -16.41 19.98
CA ASP A 441 70.14 -15.86 19.00
C ASP A 441 69.58 -15.77 17.56
N SER A 442 70.13 -14.76 16.90
CA SER A 442 70.08 -14.23 15.54
C SER A 442 69.92 -15.22 14.37
N SER A 443 69.12 -14.85 13.37
CA SER A 443 69.64 -14.61 12.00
C SER A 443 68.56 -14.08 11.05
N THR A 444 68.98 -13.04 10.32
CA THR A 444 68.35 -12.38 9.17
C THR A 444 68.59 -13.21 7.90
N GLY A 445 67.60 -13.34 7.00
CA GLY A 445 67.86 -13.76 5.62
C GLY A 445 66.73 -14.44 4.83
N SER A 446 66.02 -13.64 4.03
CA SER A 446 65.46 -13.88 2.68
C SER A 446 64.64 -15.13 2.30
N SER A 447 63.36 -14.85 1.98
CA SER A 447 62.64 -15.00 0.68
C SER A 447 62.58 -16.32 -0.13
N SER A 448 61.32 -16.64 -0.52
CA SER A 448 60.80 -17.39 -1.70
C SER A 448 61.17 -18.88 -1.79
N THR A 449 60.33 -19.84 -2.18
CA THR A 449 59.12 -19.95 -3.03
C THR A 449 58.49 -21.29 -2.59
N ASP A 450 57.18 -21.54 -2.64
CA ASP A 450 56.59 -22.23 -3.78
C ASP A 450 55.06 -22.25 -3.64
N SER A 451 54.36 -21.97 -4.74
CA SER A 451 52.90 -21.90 -4.81
C SER A 451 52.39 -22.99 -5.73
N THR A 452 51.85 -24.07 -5.17
CA THR A 452 51.20 -25.12 -5.95
C THR A 452 49.75 -24.74 -6.23
N SER A 453 49.50 -24.38 -7.48
CA SER A 453 48.20 -24.08 -8.08
C SER A 453 47.28 -25.31 -8.17
N SER A 454 45.99 -25.10 -7.91
CA SER A 454 44.88 -25.95 -8.37
C SER A 454 43.61 -25.11 -8.58
N PRO A 455 42.66 -25.56 -9.43
CA PRO A 455 42.28 -24.80 -10.62
C PRO A 455 41.16 -23.78 -10.43
N THR A 456 41.26 -22.77 -11.28
CA THR A 456 40.37 -21.63 -11.51
C THR A 456 38.96 -22.07 -11.91
N LEU A 457 37.97 -21.85 -11.03
CA LEU A 457 36.58 -21.69 -11.46
C LEU A 457 36.42 -20.25 -11.94
N GLU A 458 36.01 -20.04 -13.20
CA GLU A 458 35.70 -18.72 -13.74
C GLU A 458 34.73 -17.95 -12.83
N THR A 459 35.27 -17.02 -12.04
CA THR A 459 34.52 -16.03 -11.28
C THR A 459 34.02 -14.98 -12.26
N LEU A 460 32.72 -15.03 -12.58
CA LEU A 460 32.04 -13.90 -13.23
C LEU A 460 32.33 -12.62 -12.43
N PRO A 461 32.71 -11.50 -13.08
CA PRO A 461 32.92 -10.24 -12.37
C PRO A 461 31.63 -9.85 -11.63
N ALA A 462 31.79 -9.25 -10.44
CA ALA A 462 30.66 -8.81 -9.63
C ALA A 462 29.74 -7.90 -10.45
N LEU A 463 28.49 -8.32 -10.66
CA LEU A 463 27.52 -7.56 -11.45
C LEU A 463 27.29 -6.17 -10.84
N LYS A 464 27.25 -5.15 -11.69
CA LYS A 464 27.12 -3.72 -11.34
C LYS A 464 25.65 -3.26 -11.39
N LYS A 465 25.36 -2.12 -10.74
CA LYS A 465 24.07 -1.41 -10.84
C LYS A 465 23.67 -1.24 -12.31
N GLY A 466 22.40 -1.50 -12.62
CA GLY A 466 21.83 -1.44 -13.97
C GLY A 466 21.86 -2.77 -14.74
N GLN A 467 22.57 -3.80 -14.29
CA GLN A 467 22.59 -5.07 -15.02
C GLN A 467 21.32 -5.91 -14.78
N ALA A 468 20.87 -6.59 -15.83
CA ALA A 468 19.78 -7.56 -15.73
C ALA A 468 20.30 -8.94 -15.31
N ILE A 469 19.66 -9.53 -14.32
CA ILE A 469 19.98 -10.86 -13.78
C ILE A 469 18.77 -11.79 -13.81
N THR A 470 19.01 -13.09 -13.81
CA THR A 470 17.99 -14.14 -13.89
C THR A 470 18.19 -15.18 -12.80
N ALA A 471 17.11 -15.55 -12.12
CA ALA A 471 17.08 -16.62 -11.13
C ALA A 471 17.24 -18.01 -11.78
N VAL A 472 18.21 -18.79 -11.34
CA VAL A 472 18.43 -20.18 -11.83
C VAL A 472 18.06 -21.26 -10.80
N LYS A 473 17.87 -20.88 -9.53
CA LYS A 473 17.42 -21.73 -8.43
C LYS A 473 16.22 -21.09 -7.70
N LYS A 474 15.59 -21.86 -6.81
CA LYS A 474 14.65 -21.29 -5.82
C LYS A 474 15.40 -20.24 -5.00
N LEU A 475 14.85 -19.05 -4.88
CA LEU A 475 15.47 -17.95 -4.13
C LEU A 475 14.43 -17.03 -3.52
N GLY A 476 14.71 -16.49 -2.33
CA GLY A 476 13.83 -15.58 -1.61
C GLY A 476 14.06 -14.12 -2.03
N LEU A 477 12.98 -13.33 -2.03
CA LEU A 477 13.04 -11.86 -2.01
C LEU A 477 12.90 -11.40 -0.57
N TYR A 478 13.75 -10.46 -0.15
CA TYR A 478 13.81 -9.98 1.23
C TYR A 478 13.68 -8.46 1.30
N ARG A 479 13.14 -7.94 2.40
CA ARG A 479 13.04 -6.49 2.67
C ARG A 479 14.37 -5.87 3.08
N THR A 480 15.24 -6.62 3.74
CA THR A 480 16.54 -6.16 4.24
C THR A 480 17.69 -6.97 3.62
N PRO A 481 18.93 -6.44 3.58
CA PRO A 481 20.10 -7.21 3.12
C PRO A 481 20.47 -8.36 4.07
N ASN A 482 19.93 -8.35 5.28
CA ASN A 482 20.10 -9.38 6.29
C ASN A 482 18.94 -10.39 6.24
N PHE A 483 19.20 -11.51 5.57
CA PHE A 483 18.15 -12.46 5.24
C PHE A 483 17.72 -13.26 6.47
N SER A 484 16.44 -13.13 6.81
CA SER A 484 15.78 -13.87 7.89
C SER A 484 14.41 -14.37 7.43
N ASN A 485 13.76 -15.20 8.24
CA ASN A 485 12.38 -15.62 7.94
C ASN A 485 11.42 -14.43 7.95
N ARG A 486 11.60 -13.50 8.89
CA ARG A 486 10.76 -12.31 9.03
C ARG A 486 10.98 -11.30 7.91
N SER A 487 12.22 -11.08 7.46
CA SER A 487 12.51 -10.15 6.37
C SER A 487 12.16 -10.71 4.99
N ARG A 488 11.87 -12.02 4.86
CA ARG A 488 11.48 -12.65 3.60
C ARG A 488 10.05 -12.30 3.22
N GLU A 489 9.90 -11.71 2.04
CA GLU A 489 8.60 -11.46 1.42
C GLU A 489 7.98 -12.76 0.89
N PHE A 490 8.72 -13.45 0.04
CA PHE A 490 8.29 -14.71 -0.58
C PHE A 490 9.46 -15.42 -1.28
N TYR A 491 9.20 -16.63 -1.77
CA TYR A 491 10.12 -17.34 -2.64
C TYR A 491 9.72 -17.23 -4.13
N TYR A 492 10.72 -17.04 -4.98
CA TYR A 492 10.64 -17.44 -6.38
C TYR A 492 10.93 -18.94 -6.48
N ALA A 493 10.01 -19.69 -7.08
CA ALA A 493 10.21 -21.10 -7.35
C ALA A 493 11.30 -21.31 -8.43
N LYS A 494 11.93 -22.48 -8.45
CA LYS A 494 12.81 -22.88 -9.56
C LYS A 494 11.96 -23.02 -10.82
N GLN A 495 12.38 -22.37 -11.92
CA GLN A 495 11.65 -22.37 -13.18
C GLN A 495 12.52 -22.91 -14.33
N PRO A 496 11.90 -23.53 -15.37
CA PRO A 496 12.60 -23.84 -16.61
C PRO A 496 13.12 -22.56 -17.27
N ARG A 497 14.19 -22.66 -18.05
CA ARG A 497 14.98 -21.52 -18.56
C ARG A 497 14.13 -20.37 -19.15
N ILE A 498 13.12 -20.70 -19.94
CA ILE A 498 12.24 -19.73 -20.62
C ILE A 498 11.27 -18.99 -19.67
N LYS A 499 11.01 -19.52 -18.47
CA LYS A 499 10.09 -18.95 -17.46
C LYS A 499 10.82 -18.38 -16.24
N ARG A 500 12.15 -18.31 -16.29
CA ARG A 500 12.93 -17.88 -15.13
C ARG A 500 12.65 -16.40 -14.79
N PRO A 501 12.46 -16.08 -13.50
CA PRO A 501 12.36 -14.70 -13.05
C PRO A 501 13.56 -13.86 -13.49
N GLN A 502 13.29 -12.64 -13.96
CA GLN A 502 14.28 -11.68 -14.44
C GLN A 502 14.17 -10.39 -13.62
N PHE A 503 15.31 -9.81 -13.30
CA PHE A 503 15.41 -8.65 -12.43
C PHE A 503 16.38 -7.64 -13.01
N VAL A 504 16.16 -6.36 -12.70
CA VAL A 504 17.17 -5.31 -12.88
C VAL A 504 17.79 -5.02 -11.53
N VAL A 505 19.12 -5.04 -11.44
CA VAL A 505 19.85 -4.63 -10.24
C VAL A 505 19.79 -3.12 -10.11
N THR A 506 19.16 -2.61 -9.06
CA THR A 506 19.00 -1.18 -8.77
C THR A 506 19.99 -0.70 -7.71
N GLY A 507 20.58 -1.60 -6.92
CA GLY A 507 21.60 -1.28 -5.92
C GLY A 507 22.37 -2.51 -5.46
N VAL A 508 23.43 -2.29 -4.68
CA VAL A 508 24.26 -3.33 -4.07
C VAL A 508 24.41 -3.02 -2.59
N ALA A 509 24.28 -4.05 -1.75
CA ALA A 509 24.43 -3.95 -0.30
C ALA A 509 25.28 -5.10 0.24
N GLN A 510 25.68 -5.00 1.50
CA GLN A 510 26.28 -6.10 2.24
C GLN A 510 25.41 -6.42 3.47
N SER A 511 25.27 -7.71 3.79
CA SER A 511 24.75 -8.09 5.11
C SER A 511 25.78 -7.81 6.20
N HIS A 512 25.40 -7.82 7.47
CA HIS A 512 26.33 -7.74 8.61
C HIS A 512 27.48 -8.77 8.52
N ALA A 513 27.21 -9.97 8.01
CA ALA A 513 28.23 -11.01 7.76
C ALA A 513 29.12 -10.76 6.51
N GLY A 514 29.06 -9.57 5.90
CA GLY A 514 29.84 -9.19 4.71
C GLY A 514 29.37 -9.78 3.37
N HIS A 515 28.28 -10.56 3.34
CA HIS A 515 27.78 -11.14 2.10
C HIS A 515 27.14 -10.08 1.19
N LYS A 516 27.57 -10.01 -0.07
CA LYS A 516 26.95 -9.16 -1.08
C LYS A 516 25.50 -9.54 -1.35
N ARG A 517 24.64 -8.53 -1.47
CA ARG A 517 23.22 -8.59 -1.80
C ARG A 517 22.92 -7.64 -2.95
N TYR A 518 22.04 -8.06 -3.84
CA TYR A 518 21.53 -7.17 -4.88
C TYR A 518 20.17 -6.65 -4.47
N LEU A 519 20.03 -5.32 -4.43
CA LEU A 519 18.74 -4.67 -4.46
C LEU A 519 18.26 -4.71 -5.90
N VAL A 520 17.06 -5.24 -6.12
CA VAL A 520 16.55 -5.50 -7.46
C VAL A 520 15.10 -5.07 -7.61
N ARG A 521 14.69 -4.86 -8.85
CA ARG A 521 13.29 -4.74 -9.27
C ARG A 521 12.92 -5.90 -10.20
N ASP A 522 11.81 -6.57 -9.92
CA ASP A 522 11.27 -7.64 -10.79
C ASP A 522 10.80 -7.04 -12.12
N VAL A 523 11.37 -7.54 -13.22
CA VAL A 523 11.02 -7.17 -14.60
C VAL A 523 10.56 -8.38 -15.41
N THR A 524 10.20 -9.47 -14.73
CA THR A 524 9.74 -10.71 -15.36
C THR A 524 8.46 -10.43 -16.17
N PRO A 525 8.47 -10.71 -17.49
CA PRO A 525 7.28 -10.50 -18.32
C PRO A 525 6.08 -11.29 -17.78
N ASN A 526 4.91 -10.66 -17.75
CA ASN A 526 3.63 -11.24 -17.33
C ASN A 526 3.60 -11.81 -15.89
N SER A 527 4.56 -11.43 -15.05
CA SER A 527 4.56 -11.80 -13.64
C SER A 527 3.59 -10.92 -12.85
N LYS A 528 2.78 -11.54 -11.97
CA LYS A 528 2.00 -10.82 -10.95
C LYS A 528 2.88 -10.03 -9.96
N ARG A 529 4.20 -10.25 -9.99
CA ARG A 529 5.20 -9.63 -9.10
C ARG A 529 6.03 -8.56 -9.82
N LYS A 530 5.76 -8.30 -11.11
CA LYS A 530 6.46 -7.28 -11.89
C LYS A 530 6.41 -5.93 -11.14
N GLY A 531 7.55 -5.26 -11.05
CA GLY A 531 7.70 -4.01 -10.32
C GLY A 531 8.07 -4.17 -8.84
N ARG A 532 7.90 -5.35 -8.22
CA ARG A 532 8.31 -5.56 -6.83
C ARG A 532 9.81 -5.34 -6.65
N VAL A 533 10.17 -4.65 -5.58
CA VAL A 533 11.55 -4.34 -5.21
C VAL A 533 11.94 -5.12 -3.96
N GLY A 534 13.22 -5.47 -3.83
CA GLY A 534 13.77 -6.10 -2.64
C GLY A 534 15.15 -6.69 -2.86
N TYR A 535 15.66 -7.39 -1.86
CA TYR A 535 16.99 -7.96 -1.87
C TYR A 535 17.02 -9.43 -2.29
N LEU A 536 18.00 -9.76 -3.13
CA LEU A 536 18.35 -11.12 -3.55
C LEU A 536 19.79 -11.46 -3.17
N THR A 537 20.07 -12.76 -3.06
CA THR A 537 21.44 -13.26 -2.92
C THR A 537 22.26 -12.88 -4.15
N ALA A 538 23.50 -12.39 -3.95
CA ALA A 538 24.43 -12.12 -5.05
C ALA A 538 25.20 -13.37 -5.52
N LYS A 539 24.97 -14.54 -4.90
CA LYS A 539 25.69 -15.78 -5.23
C LYS A 539 25.40 -16.22 -6.67
N SER A 540 26.45 -16.38 -7.48
CA SER A 540 26.38 -16.81 -8.89
C SER A 540 25.71 -18.17 -9.11
N THR A 541 25.64 -19.01 -8.07
CA THR A 541 24.94 -20.30 -8.12
C THR A 541 23.41 -20.16 -8.11
N PHE A 542 22.87 -19.00 -7.73
CA PHE A 542 21.44 -18.70 -7.68
C PHE A 542 20.98 -17.76 -8.79
N ILE A 543 21.88 -16.88 -9.24
CA ILE A 543 21.60 -15.85 -10.22
C ILE A 543 22.70 -15.77 -11.27
N VAL A 544 22.31 -15.45 -12.50
CA VAL A 544 23.25 -15.25 -13.62
C VAL A 544 22.85 -14.00 -14.40
N GLY A 545 23.79 -13.36 -15.10
CA GLY A 545 23.44 -12.27 -16.01
C GLY A 545 22.46 -12.73 -17.10
N THR A 546 21.37 -11.99 -17.30
CA THR A 546 20.27 -12.34 -18.23
C THR A 546 20.72 -12.36 -19.69
N TYR A 547 21.62 -11.45 -20.06
CA TYR A 547 22.10 -11.27 -21.43
C TYR A 547 23.52 -11.81 -21.58
N TYR A 548 23.86 -12.30 -22.78
CA TYR A 548 25.25 -12.62 -23.12
C TYR A 548 26.12 -11.35 -23.10
N GLN A 549 27.35 -11.45 -22.57
CA GLN A 549 28.32 -10.35 -22.57
C GLN A 549 29.31 -10.46 -23.74
N HIS A 550 29.55 -11.68 -24.21
CA HIS A 550 30.37 -11.98 -25.38
C HIS A 550 29.54 -12.68 -26.45
N ALA A 551 29.90 -12.50 -27.71
CA ALA A 551 29.19 -13.08 -28.85
C ALA A 551 29.52 -14.58 -29.01
N PRO A 552 28.57 -15.51 -28.76
CA PRO A 552 28.77 -16.91 -29.12
C PRO A 552 28.80 -17.06 -30.65
N LYS A 553 29.55 -18.02 -31.20
CA LYS A 553 29.60 -18.24 -32.67
C LYS A 553 28.24 -18.66 -33.26
N LYS A 554 27.49 -19.46 -32.50
CA LYS A 554 26.14 -19.94 -32.85
C LYS A 554 25.21 -19.86 -31.65
N VAL A 555 23.92 -19.67 -31.93
CA VAL A 555 22.86 -19.77 -30.91
C VAL A 555 21.69 -20.62 -31.39
N LEU A 556 21.19 -21.48 -30.52
CA LEU A 556 19.92 -22.19 -30.62
C LEU A 556 18.80 -21.30 -30.07
N LEU A 557 17.72 -21.14 -30.84
CA LEU A 557 16.52 -20.43 -30.39
C LEU A 557 15.67 -21.31 -29.47
N LEU A 558 15.44 -20.87 -28.24
CA LEU A 558 14.61 -21.54 -27.23
C LEU A 558 13.14 -21.14 -27.31
N THR A 559 12.86 -19.98 -27.91
CA THR A 559 11.51 -19.48 -28.23
C THR A 559 11.47 -19.05 -29.70
N ASN A 560 10.30 -18.64 -30.17
CA ASN A 560 10.24 -17.86 -31.40
C ASN A 560 10.94 -16.51 -31.17
N VAL A 561 11.75 -16.07 -32.13
CA VAL A 561 12.55 -14.84 -32.04
C VAL A 561 12.49 -14.11 -33.38
N ASN A 562 12.24 -12.81 -33.31
CA ASN A 562 12.31 -11.92 -34.46
C ASN A 562 13.73 -11.38 -34.64
N ALA A 563 14.13 -11.18 -35.90
CA ALA A 563 15.29 -10.40 -36.28
C ALA A 563 14.87 -9.03 -36.81
N TYR A 564 15.70 -8.04 -36.53
CA TYR A 564 15.41 -6.62 -36.68
C TYR A 564 16.53 -5.90 -37.43
N ARG A 565 16.20 -4.75 -38.02
CA ARG A 565 17.18 -3.89 -38.71
C ARG A 565 18.11 -3.17 -37.73
N GLU A 566 17.65 -2.89 -36.51
CA GLU A 566 18.34 -2.06 -35.53
C GLU A 566 18.53 -2.74 -34.17
N ALA A 567 19.54 -2.29 -33.42
CA ALA A 567 19.82 -2.77 -32.06
C ALA A 567 18.68 -2.49 -31.05
N ALA A 568 17.85 -1.47 -31.34
CA ALA A 568 16.64 -1.17 -30.57
C ALA A 568 15.57 -2.28 -30.67
N LEU A 569 15.73 -3.23 -31.62
CA LEU A 569 14.73 -4.25 -31.98
C LEU A 569 13.44 -3.65 -32.56
N THR A 570 13.62 -2.62 -33.38
CA THR A 570 12.62 -1.97 -34.22
C THR A 570 12.76 -2.45 -35.66
N HIS A 571 11.72 -2.26 -36.48
CA HIS A 571 11.71 -2.66 -37.89
C HIS A 571 12.02 -4.15 -38.11
N GLN A 572 11.07 -5.00 -37.74
CA GLN A 572 11.19 -6.45 -37.92
C GLN A 572 11.48 -6.80 -39.38
N VAL A 573 12.48 -7.67 -39.58
CA VAL A 573 12.92 -8.14 -40.90
C VAL A 573 12.52 -9.59 -41.13
N LYS A 574 12.62 -10.43 -40.10
CA LYS A 574 12.38 -11.87 -40.24
C LYS A 574 11.93 -12.50 -38.93
N HIS A 575 10.99 -13.44 -39.03
CA HIS A 575 10.59 -14.29 -37.91
C HIS A 575 11.35 -15.62 -37.95
N PHE A 576 11.89 -16.05 -36.80
CA PHE A 576 12.50 -17.37 -36.65
C PHE A 576 11.74 -18.22 -35.63
N LYS A 577 11.42 -19.46 -36.03
CA LYS A 577 10.79 -20.45 -35.15
C LYS A 577 11.80 -21.01 -34.14
N ARG A 578 11.30 -21.40 -32.97
CA ARG A 578 12.04 -22.15 -31.95
C ARG A 578 12.77 -23.36 -32.57
N GLY A 579 13.94 -23.68 -32.04
CA GLY A 579 14.75 -24.84 -32.46
C GLY A 579 15.78 -24.52 -33.54
N LYS A 580 15.69 -23.37 -34.20
CA LYS A 580 16.66 -22.97 -35.22
C LYS A 580 18.01 -22.61 -34.61
N ILE A 581 19.09 -22.97 -35.30
CA ILE A 581 20.45 -22.54 -34.98
C ILE A 581 20.85 -21.39 -35.92
N LEU A 582 21.31 -20.28 -35.35
CA LEU A 582 21.72 -19.08 -36.09
C LEU A 582 23.22 -18.80 -35.86
N ARG A 583 23.91 -18.33 -36.91
CA ARG A 583 25.30 -17.87 -36.85
C ARG A 583 25.35 -16.39 -36.47
N VAL A 584 26.18 -16.08 -35.50
CA VAL A 584 26.32 -14.73 -34.93
C VAL A 584 27.67 -14.16 -35.36
N LYS A 585 27.66 -12.92 -35.84
CA LYS A 585 28.84 -12.14 -36.23
C LYS A 585 29.43 -11.36 -35.04
N GLY A 586 28.57 -10.88 -34.14
CA GLY A 586 29.00 -10.04 -33.02
C GLY A 586 27.91 -9.80 -32.00
N ILE A 587 28.20 -8.94 -31.04
CA ILE A 587 27.26 -8.52 -30.00
C ILE A 587 27.37 -7.01 -29.81
N VAL A 588 26.25 -6.32 -29.59
CA VAL A 588 26.22 -4.88 -29.33
C VAL A 588 25.48 -4.59 -28.02
N HIS A 589 25.86 -3.50 -27.36
CA HIS A 589 25.18 -3.00 -26.16
C HIS A 589 24.07 -2.02 -26.55
N TYR A 590 22.94 -2.09 -25.85
CA TYR A 590 21.80 -1.18 -26.00
C TYR A 590 21.15 -0.96 -24.63
N HIS A 591 21.43 0.20 -24.03
CA HIS A 591 21.13 0.51 -22.63
C HIS A 591 21.55 -0.63 -21.67
N LEU A 592 20.62 -1.18 -20.90
CA LEU A 592 20.86 -2.24 -19.90
C LEU A 592 20.93 -3.65 -20.49
N THR A 593 20.94 -3.78 -21.81
CA THR A 593 20.77 -5.05 -22.52
C THR A 593 21.78 -5.21 -23.65
N THR A 594 21.94 -6.43 -24.18
CA THR A 594 22.76 -6.66 -25.37
C THR A 594 21.95 -7.31 -26.49
N ARG A 595 22.45 -7.23 -27.73
CA ARG A 595 21.86 -7.83 -28.94
C ARG A 595 22.90 -8.62 -29.70
N LEU A 596 22.51 -9.78 -30.22
CA LEU A 596 23.37 -10.54 -31.12
C LEU A 596 23.20 -10.01 -32.54
N VAL A 597 24.30 -9.72 -33.20
CA VAL A 597 24.36 -9.35 -34.62
C VAL A 597 24.52 -10.64 -35.40
N LEU A 598 23.57 -10.95 -36.28
CA LEU A 598 23.64 -12.09 -37.17
C LEU A 598 24.59 -11.81 -38.34
N THR A 599 25.03 -12.87 -39.02
CA THR A 599 25.95 -12.76 -40.18
C THR A 599 25.41 -11.92 -41.33
N ASN A 600 24.09 -11.78 -41.45
CA ASN A 600 23.42 -10.91 -42.43
C ASN A 600 23.20 -9.46 -41.93
N GLY A 601 23.83 -9.06 -40.81
CA GLY A 601 23.72 -7.71 -40.26
C GLY A 601 22.48 -7.42 -39.41
N THR A 602 21.51 -8.34 -39.34
CA THR A 602 20.30 -8.16 -38.52
C THR A 602 20.51 -8.47 -37.04
N TYR A 603 19.67 -7.91 -36.17
CA TYR A 603 19.80 -8.01 -34.71
C TYR A 603 18.74 -8.92 -34.12
N ILE A 604 19.12 -9.76 -33.16
CA ILE A 604 18.20 -10.53 -32.30
C ILE A 604 18.51 -10.31 -30.82
N THR A 605 17.58 -10.65 -29.94
CA THR A 605 17.82 -10.63 -28.49
C THR A 605 18.99 -11.56 -28.10
N SER A 606 19.85 -11.10 -27.19
CA SER A 606 20.88 -11.95 -26.56
C SER A 606 20.42 -12.54 -25.21
N ASN A 607 19.15 -12.36 -24.86
CA ASN A 607 18.61 -12.84 -23.59
C ASN A 607 18.68 -14.38 -23.54
N LYS A 608 19.36 -14.90 -22.53
CA LYS A 608 19.64 -16.33 -22.32
C LYS A 608 18.39 -17.17 -22.04
N ALA A 609 17.24 -16.54 -21.80
CA ALA A 609 15.93 -17.19 -21.76
C ALA A 609 15.42 -17.56 -23.16
N HIS A 610 15.78 -16.76 -24.18
CA HIS A 610 15.29 -16.92 -25.55
C HIS A 610 16.31 -17.59 -26.48
N VAL A 611 17.61 -17.48 -26.18
CA VAL A 611 18.69 -18.03 -27.00
C VAL A 611 19.73 -18.76 -26.15
N LEU A 612 20.31 -19.83 -26.70
CA LEU A 612 21.33 -20.66 -26.05
C LEU A 612 22.56 -20.81 -26.94
N ALA A 613 23.73 -20.44 -26.44
CA ALA A 613 25.01 -20.66 -27.13
C ALA A 613 25.20 -22.14 -27.50
N LYS A 614 25.72 -22.38 -28.70
CA LYS A 614 25.97 -23.70 -29.28
C LYS A 614 27.38 -23.85 -29.79
#